data_AF-A0A963SB38-F1
#
_entry.id   AF-A0A963SB38-F1
#
_cell.length_a   1.000
_cell.length_b   1.000
_cell.length_c   1.000
_cell.angle_alpha   90.00
_cell.angle_beta   90.00
_cell.angle_gamma   90.00
#
_symmetry.space_group_name_H-M   'P 1'
#
loop_
_entity.id
_entity.type
_entity.pdbx_description
1 polymer ?
#
loop_
_entity_poly.entity_id
_entity_poly.type
_entity_poly.pdbx_seq_one_letter_code
_entity_poly.pdbx_strand_id
1 'polypeptide(L)'
;QDIIKSNSRFAYGGTLNQQGWGQLGMRFSAFLRLVRSFGKDVILIAHMDEQRSGDDVIERLDVQGGSKNEIYKAADAMGRLSIVGGKLLLRFSPSDAAFGKNPGQLEPLEVPHCERPEFDGYMAGVIQRTKDRLNELSEEQKAALDEQHWFREALPKVADAEGINALMPRASEAGRACKALVNERAKEIGLTFDKTSGEYVAAKEKEAA
;
A
#
# COMPACT_ATOMS: atom_id res chain seq x y z
N GLN A 1 -23.21 -8.73 -27.10
CA GLN A 1 -24.10 -9.41 -26.12
C GLN A 1 -23.83 -10.93 -26.10
N ASP A 2 -22.63 -11.36 -25.70
CA ASP A 2 -22.26 -12.79 -25.69
C ASP A 2 -22.87 -13.55 -24.48
N ILE A 3 -22.99 -12.89 -23.32
CA ILE A 3 -23.60 -13.47 -22.11
C ILE A 3 -25.10 -13.79 -22.31
N ILE A 4 -25.83 -12.87 -22.95
CA ILE A 4 -27.25 -13.05 -23.25
C ILE A 4 -27.46 -14.14 -24.31
N LYS A 5 -26.57 -14.23 -25.31
CA LYS A 5 -26.58 -15.28 -26.33
C LYS A 5 -26.26 -16.67 -25.75
N SER A 6 -25.35 -16.75 -24.79
CA SER A 6 -24.96 -18.02 -24.15
C SER A 6 -25.96 -18.50 -23.11
N ASN A 7 -26.71 -17.61 -22.45
CA ASN A 7 -27.82 -18.00 -21.59
C ASN A 7 -28.86 -16.86 -21.46
N SER A 8 -30.04 -17.07 -22.04
CA SER A 8 -31.13 -16.08 -22.06
C SER A 8 -31.69 -15.74 -20.67
N ARG A 9 -31.47 -16.60 -19.65
CA ARG A 9 -31.88 -16.33 -18.26
C ARG A 9 -31.07 -15.20 -17.60
N PHE A 10 -29.96 -14.78 -18.20
CA PHE A 10 -29.16 -13.65 -17.75
C PHE A 10 -29.61 -12.30 -18.32
N ALA A 11 -30.70 -12.29 -19.10
CA ALA A 11 -31.31 -11.09 -19.64
C ALA A 11 -32.69 -10.83 -19.04
N TYR A 12 -33.03 -9.56 -18.90
CA TYR A 12 -34.41 -9.09 -18.71
C TYR A 12 -34.62 -7.84 -19.57
N GLY A 13 -35.66 -7.84 -20.41
CA GLY A 13 -35.96 -6.71 -21.30
C GLY A 13 -34.84 -6.33 -22.28
N GLY A 14 -34.02 -7.29 -22.74
CA GLY A 14 -32.92 -7.05 -23.67
C GLY A 14 -31.64 -6.48 -23.04
N THR A 15 -31.62 -6.29 -21.71
CA THR A 15 -30.45 -5.86 -20.94
C THR A 15 -30.05 -6.95 -19.93
N LEU A 16 -28.83 -6.86 -19.37
CA LEU A 16 -28.37 -7.81 -18.35
C LEU A 16 -29.17 -7.63 -17.06
N ASN A 17 -29.69 -8.73 -16.52
CA ASN A 17 -30.25 -8.75 -15.17
C ASN A 17 -29.15 -8.89 -14.11
N GLN A 18 -29.50 -8.86 -12.83
CA GLN A 18 -28.51 -8.92 -11.73
C GLN A 18 -27.59 -10.16 -11.81
N GLN A 19 -28.12 -11.33 -12.17
CA GLN A 19 -27.32 -12.54 -12.35
C GLN A 19 -26.39 -12.43 -13.57
N GLY A 20 -26.86 -11.81 -14.65
CA GLY A 20 -26.06 -11.51 -15.83
C GLY A 20 -24.91 -10.55 -15.57
N TRP A 21 -25.11 -9.53 -14.74
CA TRP A 21 -24.03 -8.64 -14.29
C TRP A 21 -23.01 -9.37 -13.41
N GLY A 22 -23.46 -10.29 -12.55
CA GLY A 22 -22.56 -11.16 -11.78
C GLY A 22 -21.69 -12.04 -12.68
N GLN A 23 -22.31 -12.67 -13.69
CA GLN A 23 -21.58 -13.46 -14.69
C GLN A 23 -20.58 -12.64 -15.50
N LEU A 24 -20.92 -11.40 -15.84
CA LEU A 24 -19.99 -10.48 -16.51
C LEU A 24 -18.74 -10.21 -15.65
N GLY A 25 -18.93 -9.90 -14.36
CA GLY A 25 -17.83 -9.68 -13.42
C GLY A 25 -16.93 -10.92 -13.26
N MET A 26 -17.54 -12.12 -13.19
CA MET A 26 -16.79 -13.37 -13.13
C MET A 26 -15.95 -13.62 -14.39
N ARG A 27 -16.53 -13.44 -15.59
CA ARG A 27 -15.81 -13.59 -16.86
C ARG A 27 -14.69 -12.58 -17.00
N PHE A 28 -14.95 -11.32 -16.62
CA PHE A 28 -13.94 -10.26 -16.64
C PHE A 28 -12.75 -10.62 -15.73
N SER A 29 -13.02 -11.04 -14.50
CA SER A 29 -11.97 -11.45 -13.56
C SER A 29 -11.19 -12.67 -14.05
N ALA A 30 -11.86 -13.65 -14.65
CA ALA A 30 -11.22 -14.83 -15.23
C ALA A 30 -10.32 -14.47 -16.41
N PHE A 31 -10.76 -13.56 -17.28
CA PHE A 31 -9.98 -13.05 -18.38
C PHE A 31 -8.72 -12.31 -17.89
N LEU A 32 -8.85 -11.41 -16.91
CA LEU A 32 -7.68 -10.73 -16.34
C LEU A 32 -6.67 -11.71 -15.74
N ARG A 33 -7.14 -12.75 -15.02
CA ARG A 33 -6.27 -13.79 -14.48
C ARG A 33 -5.55 -14.57 -15.58
N LEU A 34 -6.23 -14.90 -16.67
CA LEU A 34 -5.63 -15.59 -17.82
C LEU A 34 -4.52 -14.73 -18.44
N VAL A 35 -4.78 -13.46 -18.72
CA VAL A 35 -3.77 -12.56 -19.29
C VAL A 35 -2.56 -12.42 -18.35
N ARG A 36 -2.81 -12.26 -17.04
CA ARG A 36 -1.77 -12.22 -16.01
C ARG A 36 -0.95 -13.52 -15.93
N SER A 37 -1.57 -14.68 -16.17
CA SER A 37 -0.84 -15.97 -16.17
C SER A 37 0.20 -16.08 -17.29
N PHE A 38 0.10 -15.25 -18.33
CA PHE A 38 1.13 -15.13 -19.36
C PHE A 38 2.25 -14.14 -18.99
N GLY A 39 2.29 -13.68 -17.74
CA GLY A 39 3.28 -12.70 -17.25
C GLY A 39 3.10 -11.31 -17.84
N LYS A 40 1.90 -10.98 -18.34
CA LYS A 40 1.59 -9.69 -18.95
C LYS A 40 1.01 -8.72 -17.93
N ASP A 41 1.47 -7.48 -18.00
CA ASP A 41 0.84 -6.37 -17.29
C ASP A 41 -0.41 -5.90 -18.05
N VAL A 42 -1.47 -5.62 -17.30
CA VAL A 42 -2.77 -5.20 -17.87
C VAL A 42 -3.09 -3.79 -17.40
N ILE A 43 -3.34 -2.91 -18.37
CA ILE A 43 -3.74 -1.52 -18.11
C ILE A 43 -5.21 -1.38 -18.50
N LEU A 44 -6.02 -0.96 -17.55
CA LEU A 44 -7.43 -0.64 -17.77
C LEU A 44 -7.58 0.88 -17.82
N ILE A 45 -8.17 1.39 -18.89
CA ILE A 45 -8.46 2.81 -19.08
C ILE A 45 -9.98 2.97 -19.08
N ALA A 46 -10.49 3.91 -18.30
CA ALA A 46 -11.90 4.19 -18.19
C ALA A 46 -12.13 5.70 -18.02
N HIS A 47 -13.30 6.15 -18.44
CA HIS A 47 -13.76 7.50 -18.17
C HIS A 47 -14.15 7.66 -16.71
N MET A 48 -14.11 8.91 -16.26
CA MET A 48 -14.53 9.30 -14.92
C MET A 48 -15.88 10.01 -15.02
N ASP A 49 -16.74 9.72 -14.07
CA ASP A 49 -18.01 10.39 -13.81
C ASP A 49 -17.90 11.12 -12.46
N GLU A 50 -18.49 12.32 -12.37
CA GLU A 50 -18.53 13.14 -11.17
C GLU A 50 -19.90 12.99 -10.51
N GLN A 51 -19.94 12.31 -9.37
CA GLN A 51 -21.18 12.16 -8.62
C GLN A 51 -21.20 13.11 -7.42
N ARG A 52 -22.26 13.90 -7.32
CA ARG A 52 -22.52 14.73 -6.15
C ARG A 52 -23.02 13.87 -5.00
N SER A 53 -22.34 13.96 -3.86
CA SER A 53 -22.70 13.29 -2.61
C SER A 53 -22.83 14.36 -1.52
N GLY A 54 -24.02 14.93 -1.39
CA GLY A 54 -24.23 16.11 -0.54
C GLY A 54 -23.58 17.33 -1.18
N ASP A 55 -22.69 18.00 -0.44
CA ASP A 55 -21.91 19.16 -0.91
C ASP A 55 -20.61 18.77 -1.61
N ASP A 56 -20.20 17.49 -1.53
CA ASP A 56 -18.95 17.00 -2.10
C ASP A 56 -19.14 16.42 -3.50
N VAL A 57 -18.19 16.71 -4.39
CA VAL A 57 -18.08 16.06 -5.71
C VAL A 57 -17.11 14.90 -5.57
N ILE A 58 -17.61 13.67 -5.75
CA ILE A 58 -16.80 12.45 -5.68
C ILE A 58 -16.54 11.94 -7.09
N GLU A 59 -15.27 11.87 -7.46
CA GLU A 59 -14.80 11.25 -8.69
C GLU A 59 -15.04 9.74 -8.65
N ARG A 60 -15.62 9.17 -9.70
CA ARG A 60 -15.97 7.74 -9.79
C ARG A 60 -15.65 7.20 -11.18
N LEU A 61 -15.25 5.93 -11.27
CA LEU A 61 -15.17 5.24 -12.57
C LEU A 61 -16.56 5.17 -13.21
N ASP A 62 -16.67 5.63 -14.45
CA ASP A 62 -17.87 5.50 -15.28
C ASP A 62 -17.98 4.07 -15.83
N VAL A 63 -18.45 3.18 -14.96
CA VAL A 63 -18.63 1.77 -15.27
C VAL A 63 -20.01 1.35 -14.79
N GLN A 64 -20.79 0.75 -15.69
CA GLN A 64 -22.15 0.34 -15.41
C GLN A 64 -22.21 -0.89 -14.48
N GLY A 65 -23.06 -0.80 -13.44
CA GLY A 65 -23.42 -1.93 -12.58
C GLY A 65 -22.33 -2.39 -11.60
N GLY A 66 -22.44 -3.65 -11.15
CA GLY A 66 -21.53 -4.24 -10.15
C GLY A 66 -20.09 -4.45 -10.63
N SER A 67 -19.83 -4.31 -11.93
CA SER A 67 -18.50 -4.48 -12.55
C SER A 67 -17.46 -3.53 -11.96
N LYS A 68 -17.88 -2.35 -11.50
CA LYS A 68 -17.01 -1.36 -10.86
C LYS A 68 -16.31 -1.92 -9.62
N ASN A 69 -17.06 -2.64 -8.77
CA ASN A 69 -16.52 -3.25 -7.55
C ASN A 69 -15.49 -4.33 -7.86
N GLU A 70 -15.68 -5.07 -8.96
CA GLU A 70 -14.73 -6.10 -9.39
C GLU A 70 -13.43 -5.49 -9.93
N ILE A 71 -13.51 -4.37 -10.66
CA ILE A 71 -12.32 -3.61 -11.07
C ILE A 71 -11.56 -3.10 -9.85
N TYR A 72 -12.26 -2.53 -8.86
CA TYR A 72 -11.62 -2.08 -7.62
C TYR A 72 -10.92 -3.22 -6.89
N LYS A 73 -11.49 -4.43 -6.83
CA LYS A 73 -10.84 -5.58 -6.18
C LYS A 73 -9.65 -6.10 -6.97
N ALA A 74 -9.77 -6.17 -8.31
CA ALA A 74 -8.76 -6.76 -9.17
C ALA A 74 -7.55 -5.84 -9.43
N ALA A 75 -7.71 -4.52 -9.29
CA ALA A 75 -6.65 -3.56 -9.53
C ALA A 75 -5.62 -3.53 -8.39
N ASP A 76 -4.36 -3.79 -8.74
CA ASP A 76 -3.21 -3.69 -7.84
C ASP A 76 -2.84 -2.21 -7.57
N ALA A 77 -2.84 -1.39 -8.62
CA ALA A 77 -2.71 0.07 -8.54
C ALA A 77 -3.85 0.75 -9.31
N MET A 78 -4.26 1.93 -8.86
CA MET A 78 -5.34 2.69 -9.48
C MET A 78 -5.03 4.17 -9.37
N GLY A 79 -4.97 4.85 -10.51
CA GLY A 79 -4.63 6.25 -10.59
C GLY A 79 -5.49 7.00 -11.59
N ARG A 80 -5.46 8.32 -11.48
CA ARG A 80 -6.20 9.25 -12.32
C ARG A 80 -5.26 10.21 -13.01
N LEU A 81 -5.70 10.70 -14.17
CA LEU A 81 -5.04 11.77 -14.91
C LEU A 81 -5.73 13.09 -14.57
N SER A 82 -4.95 14.10 -14.21
CA SER A 82 -5.45 15.45 -13.94
C SER A 82 -4.46 16.47 -14.45
N ILE A 83 -4.94 17.62 -14.94
CA ILE A 83 -4.07 18.73 -15.35
C ILE A 83 -3.90 19.66 -14.15
N VAL A 84 -2.66 19.88 -13.72
CA VAL A 84 -2.32 20.79 -12.62
C VAL A 84 -1.17 21.68 -13.08
N GLY A 85 -1.36 23.01 -13.03
CA GLY A 85 -0.34 23.96 -13.48
C GLY A 85 0.07 23.79 -14.95
N GLY A 86 -0.86 23.36 -15.81
CA GLY A 86 -0.62 23.11 -17.23
C GLY A 86 0.08 21.78 -17.56
N LYS A 87 0.36 20.95 -16.55
CA LYS A 87 1.01 19.64 -16.72
C LYS A 87 0.02 18.50 -16.51
N LEU A 88 0.09 17.48 -17.36
CA LEU A 88 -0.69 16.27 -17.20
C LEU A 88 -0.04 15.39 -16.14
N LEU A 89 -0.72 15.18 -15.01
CA LEU A 89 -0.20 14.39 -13.89
C LEU A 89 -1.01 13.10 -13.72
N LEU A 90 -0.30 12.00 -13.56
CA LEU A 90 -0.81 10.70 -13.13
C LEU A 90 -0.64 10.57 -11.62
N ARG A 91 -1.77 10.47 -10.90
CA ARG A 91 -1.78 10.36 -9.43
C ARG A 91 -2.46 9.06 -8.99
N PHE A 92 -1.76 8.28 -8.18
CA PHE A 92 -2.27 7.03 -7.59
C PHE A 92 -2.82 7.21 -6.17
N SER A 93 -2.37 8.23 -5.45
CA SER A 93 -2.82 8.50 -4.08
C SER A 93 -4.31 8.84 -4.04
N PRO A 94 -5.11 8.18 -3.19
CA PRO A 94 -6.49 8.56 -2.98
C PRO A 94 -6.58 9.96 -2.33
N SER A 95 -7.74 10.59 -2.46
CA SER A 95 -8.10 11.78 -1.71
C SER A 95 -9.56 11.68 -1.25
N ASP A 96 -9.99 12.57 -0.36
CA ASP A 96 -11.37 12.56 0.16
C ASP A 96 -12.43 12.58 -0.95
N ALA A 97 -12.13 13.28 -2.05
CA ALA A 97 -12.99 13.40 -3.22
C ALA A 97 -12.66 12.43 -4.38
N ALA A 98 -11.58 11.64 -4.31
CA ALA A 98 -11.11 10.86 -5.46
C ALA A 98 -10.59 9.47 -5.11
N PHE A 99 -10.96 8.50 -5.94
CA PHE A 99 -10.47 7.13 -5.83
C PHE A 99 -8.97 7.05 -6.16
N GLY A 100 -8.28 6.11 -5.51
CA GLY A 100 -6.88 5.83 -5.78
C GLY A 100 -6.42 4.60 -5.02
N LYS A 101 -5.43 3.91 -5.58
CA LYS A 101 -4.65 2.87 -4.91
C LYS A 101 -3.19 3.10 -5.24
N ASN A 102 -2.42 3.44 -4.21
CA ASN A 102 -0.99 3.74 -4.33
C ASN A 102 -0.14 2.76 -3.53
N PRO A 103 -0.07 1.48 -3.92
CA PRO A 103 0.68 0.48 -3.17
C PRO A 103 2.18 0.80 -3.10
N GLY A 104 2.74 1.45 -4.14
CA GLY A 104 4.14 1.85 -4.21
C GLY A 104 4.45 3.23 -3.63
N GLN A 105 3.48 3.91 -3.02
CA GLN A 105 3.61 5.27 -2.47
C GLN A 105 4.28 6.26 -3.45
N LEU A 106 3.89 6.18 -4.73
CA LEU A 106 4.42 7.03 -5.78
C LEU A 106 3.88 8.45 -5.63
N GLU A 107 4.78 9.43 -5.67
CA GLU A 107 4.43 10.83 -5.86
C GLU A 107 3.71 11.05 -7.21
N PRO A 108 2.95 12.15 -7.40
CA PRO A 108 2.34 12.47 -8.67
C PRO A 108 3.37 12.49 -9.81
N LEU A 109 3.11 11.72 -10.87
CA LEU A 109 4.03 11.55 -11.98
C LEU A 109 3.60 12.41 -13.15
N GLU A 110 4.51 13.23 -13.68
CA GLU A 110 4.26 14.00 -14.90
C GLU A 110 4.27 13.08 -16.12
N VAL A 111 3.16 13.09 -16.86
CA VAL A 111 3.01 12.32 -18.11
C VAL A 111 3.59 13.18 -19.24
N PRO A 112 4.63 12.69 -19.95
CA PRO A 112 5.20 13.40 -21.08
C PRO A 112 4.17 13.55 -22.21
N HIS A 113 4.34 14.56 -23.05
CA HIS A 113 3.51 14.74 -24.24
C HIS A 113 3.71 13.56 -25.21
N CYS A 114 2.67 13.12 -25.92
CA CYS A 114 2.74 11.93 -26.78
C CYS A 114 3.75 12.03 -27.93
N GLU A 115 4.11 13.24 -28.34
CA GLU A 115 5.12 13.50 -29.39
C GLU A 115 6.57 13.46 -28.87
N ARG A 116 6.76 13.36 -27.55
CA ARG A 116 8.07 13.35 -26.91
C ARG A 116 8.61 11.91 -26.85
N PRO A 117 9.90 11.66 -27.13
CA PRO A 117 10.49 10.32 -27.04
C PRO A 117 10.28 9.65 -25.68
N GLU A 118 10.23 10.43 -24.61
CA GLU A 118 10.02 9.97 -23.23
C GLU A 118 8.62 9.37 -22.98
N PHE A 119 7.66 9.58 -23.89
CA PHE A 119 6.34 8.96 -23.82
C PHE A 119 6.39 7.48 -24.16
N ASP A 120 7.31 7.06 -25.03
CA ASP A 120 7.46 5.65 -25.36
C ASP A 120 7.95 4.86 -24.14
N GLY A 121 7.26 3.76 -23.84
CA GLY A 121 7.53 2.96 -22.64
C GLY A 121 7.21 3.64 -21.30
N TYR A 122 6.70 4.87 -21.26
CA TYR A 122 6.44 5.60 -20.01
C TYR A 122 5.64 4.77 -19.01
N MET A 123 4.50 4.23 -19.44
CA MET A 123 3.61 3.48 -18.55
C MET A 123 4.22 2.14 -18.11
N ALA A 124 5.05 1.51 -18.95
CA ALA A 124 5.81 0.33 -18.55
C ALA A 124 6.82 0.68 -17.43
N GLY A 125 7.50 1.83 -17.55
CA GLY A 125 8.38 2.34 -16.49
C GLY A 125 7.63 2.72 -15.21
N VAL A 126 6.40 3.22 -15.29
CA VAL A 126 5.54 3.43 -14.10
C VAL A 126 5.19 2.11 -13.42
N ILE A 127 4.81 1.09 -14.19
CA ILE A 127 4.50 -0.24 -13.66
C ILE A 127 5.73 -0.84 -12.97
N GLN A 128 6.89 -0.77 -13.62
CA GLN A 128 8.13 -1.31 -13.06
C GLN A 128 8.49 -0.60 -11.74
N ARG A 129 8.46 0.75 -11.72
CA ARG A 129 8.68 1.53 -10.48
C ARG A 129 7.72 1.13 -9.35
N THR A 130 6.45 0.85 -9.68
CA THR A 130 5.47 0.40 -8.68
C THR A 130 5.84 -0.98 -8.11
N LYS A 131 6.26 -1.92 -8.96
CA LYS A 131 6.72 -3.25 -8.54
C LYS A 131 7.97 -3.19 -7.68
N ASP A 132 8.94 -2.36 -8.08
CA ASP A 132 10.21 -2.19 -7.36
C ASP A 132 9.95 -1.65 -5.96
N ARG A 133 9.13 -0.60 -5.83
CA ARG A 133 8.73 -0.05 -4.51
C ARG A 133 8.02 -1.08 -3.64
N LEU A 134 7.11 -1.86 -4.21
CA LEU A 134 6.42 -2.93 -3.47
C LEU A 134 7.38 -3.98 -2.91
N ASN A 135 8.40 -4.34 -3.69
CA ASN A 135 9.44 -5.27 -3.25
C ASN A 135 10.32 -4.65 -2.17
N GLU A 136 10.77 -3.39 -2.35
CA GLU A 136 11.57 -2.65 -1.35
C GLU A 136 10.83 -2.56 0.00
N LEU A 137 9.56 -2.14 -0.02
CA LEU A 137 8.71 -2.10 1.17
C LEU A 137 8.59 -3.46 1.85
N SER A 138 8.53 -4.55 1.07
CA SER A 138 8.46 -5.90 1.61
C SER A 138 9.78 -6.33 2.27
N GLU A 139 10.92 -5.96 1.69
CA GLU A 139 12.23 -6.26 2.26
C GLU A 139 12.52 -5.43 3.52
N GLU A 140 12.16 -4.14 3.55
CA GLU A 140 12.24 -3.30 4.75
C GLU A 140 11.39 -3.87 5.90
N GLN A 141 10.17 -4.33 5.58
CA GLN A 141 9.29 -4.98 6.56
C GLN A 141 9.90 -6.28 7.10
N LYS A 142 10.50 -7.10 6.24
CA LYS A 142 11.22 -8.31 6.67
C LYS A 142 12.41 -7.97 7.56
N ALA A 143 13.25 -7.02 7.17
CA ALA A 143 14.39 -6.58 7.97
C ALA A 143 13.96 -6.06 9.34
N ALA A 144 12.87 -5.29 9.41
CA ALA A 144 12.31 -4.81 10.68
C ALA A 144 11.77 -5.95 11.57
N LEU A 145 11.25 -7.03 10.98
CA LEU A 145 10.82 -8.23 11.71
C LEU A 145 12.02 -9.05 12.19
N ASP A 146 13.05 -9.19 11.35
CA ASP A 146 14.28 -9.91 11.67
C ASP A 146 15.05 -9.22 12.81
N GLU A 147 15.15 -7.89 12.80
CA GLU A 147 15.71 -7.12 13.92
C GLU A 147 14.92 -7.36 15.21
N GLN A 148 13.58 -7.29 15.16
CA GLN A 148 12.75 -7.59 16.33
C GLN A 148 12.97 -9.02 16.85
N HIS A 149 13.11 -9.99 15.95
CA HIS A 149 13.42 -11.37 16.32
C HIS A 149 14.78 -11.48 16.99
N TRP A 150 15.81 -10.85 16.41
CA TRP A 150 17.16 -10.81 16.97
C TRP A 150 17.17 -10.21 18.37
N PHE A 151 16.48 -9.08 18.59
CA PHE A 151 16.36 -8.45 19.91
C PHE A 151 15.68 -9.38 20.94
N ARG A 152 14.63 -10.11 20.55
CA ARG A 152 13.96 -11.07 21.44
C ARG A 152 14.87 -12.23 21.85
N GLU A 153 15.81 -12.64 21.00
CA GLU A 153 16.77 -13.70 21.33
C GLU A 153 18.00 -13.19 22.10
N ALA A 154 18.42 -11.95 21.83
CA ALA A 154 19.63 -11.36 22.40
C ALA A 154 19.37 -10.77 23.80
N LEU A 155 18.27 -10.04 23.99
CA LEU A 155 17.97 -9.33 25.24
C LEU A 155 17.91 -10.21 26.49
N PRO A 156 17.37 -11.44 26.46
CA PRO A 156 17.38 -12.33 27.62
C PRO A 156 18.80 -12.68 28.13
N LYS A 157 19.82 -12.57 27.26
CA LYS A 157 21.23 -12.85 27.61
C LYS A 157 21.94 -11.64 28.21
N VAL A 158 21.33 -10.46 28.13
CA VAL A 158 21.86 -9.22 28.71
C VAL A 158 21.40 -9.10 30.16
N ALA A 159 22.34 -8.87 31.07
CA ALA A 159 22.10 -8.85 32.51
C ALA A 159 22.48 -7.53 33.19
N ASP A 160 23.11 -6.60 32.48
CA ASP A 160 23.69 -5.39 33.04
C ASP A 160 23.40 -4.13 32.20
N ALA A 161 23.72 -2.98 32.80
CA ALA A 161 23.54 -1.67 32.18
C ALA A 161 24.44 -1.48 30.94
N GLU A 162 25.66 -2.00 30.98
CA GLU A 162 26.62 -1.89 29.88
C GLU A 162 26.08 -2.60 28.63
N GLY A 163 25.59 -3.83 28.75
CA GLY A 163 25.01 -4.56 27.64
C GLY A 163 23.73 -3.92 27.10
N ILE A 164 22.89 -3.34 27.96
CA ILE A 164 21.69 -2.60 27.51
C ILE A 164 22.09 -1.34 26.73
N ASN A 165 23.01 -0.55 27.26
CA ASN A 165 23.48 0.68 26.61
C ASN A 165 24.20 0.39 25.29
N ALA A 166 24.94 -0.72 25.20
CA ALA A 166 25.56 -1.16 23.95
C ALA A 166 24.55 -1.49 22.84
N LEU A 167 23.33 -1.90 23.20
CA LEU A 167 22.27 -2.27 22.24
C LEU A 167 21.36 -1.10 21.85
N MET A 168 21.41 0.02 22.58
CA MET A 168 20.58 1.20 22.33
C MET A 168 20.77 1.84 20.93
N PRO A 169 22.01 1.98 20.40
CA PRO A 169 22.21 2.51 19.05
C PRO A 169 21.51 1.67 17.98
N ARG A 170 21.72 0.35 18.01
CA ARG A 170 21.08 -0.60 17.07
C ARG A 170 19.56 -0.57 17.19
N ALA A 171 19.03 -0.54 18.42
CA ALA A 171 17.60 -0.43 18.64
C ALA A 171 17.03 0.89 18.12
N SER A 172 17.85 1.95 18.09
CA SER A 172 17.44 3.24 17.56
C SER A 172 17.34 3.27 16.04
N GLU A 173 18.25 2.61 15.36
CA GLU A 173 18.21 2.43 13.91
C GLU A 173 17.05 1.50 13.50
N ALA A 174 16.81 0.42 14.25
CA ALA A 174 15.73 -0.53 13.99
C ALA A 174 14.31 0.01 14.32
N GLY A 175 14.22 1.18 14.94
CA GLY A 175 12.96 1.90 15.15
C GLY A 175 12.26 1.64 16.49
N ARG A 176 11.06 2.22 16.64
CA ARG A 176 10.36 2.31 17.93
C ARG A 176 10.05 0.96 18.59
N ALA A 177 9.76 -0.07 17.80
CA ALA A 177 9.46 -1.40 18.31
C ALA A 177 10.66 -2.02 19.03
N CYS A 178 11.86 -1.97 18.44
CA CYS A 178 13.09 -2.47 19.05
C CYS A 178 13.49 -1.64 20.28
N LYS A 179 13.31 -0.31 20.27
CA LYS A 179 13.48 0.53 21.48
C LYS A 179 12.59 0.07 22.63
N ALA A 180 11.32 -0.26 22.34
CA ALA A 180 10.40 -0.73 23.37
C ALA A 180 10.88 -2.04 24.01
N LEU A 181 11.38 -2.99 23.20
CA LEU A 181 11.95 -4.25 23.68
C LEU A 181 13.16 -4.03 24.61
N VAL A 182 14.09 -3.14 24.23
CA VAL A 182 15.25 -2.80 25.08
C VAL A 182 14.79 -2.17 26.40
N ASN A 183 13.84 -1.25 26.35
CA ASN A 183 13.30 -0.59 27.54
C ASN A 183 12.58 -1.57 28.47
N GLU A 184 11.87 -2.55 27.92
CA GLU A 184 11.22 -3.62 28.68
C GLU A 184 12.26 -4.47 29.39
N ARG A 185 13.28 -4.93 28.66
CA ARG A 185 14.38 -5.71 29.25
C ARG A 185 15.10 -4.94 30.36
N ALA A 186 15.40 -3.67 30.13
CA ALA A 186 16.06 -2.81 31.12
C ALA A 186 15.26 -2.74 32.43
N LYS A 187 13.92 -2.66 32.35
CA LYS A 187 13.04 -2.68 33.53
C LYS A 187 13.06 -4.03 34.23
N GLU A 188 13.06 -5.14 33.50
CA GLU A 188 13.12 -6.50 34.08
C GLU A 188 14.38 -6.70 34.93
N ILE A 189 15.52 -6.15 34.49
CA ILE A 189 16.79 -6.23 35.23
C ILE A 189 17.02 -5.05 36.19
N GLY A 190 15.99 -4.24 36.46
CA GLY A 190 16.04 -3.20 37.50
C GLY A 190 16.80 -1.93 37.12
N LEU A 191 16.97 -1.64 35.84
CA LEU A 191 17.62 -0.42 35.35
C LEU A 191 16.62 0.70 35.10
N THR A 192 17.07 1.94 35.29
CA THR A 192 16.32 3.16 35.00
C THR A 192 17.07 4.03 34.01
N PHE A 193 16.36 4.62 33.04
CA PHE A 193 16.96 5.52 32.07
C PHE A 193 17.22 6.89 32.71
N ASP A 194 18.47 7.31 32.77
CA ASP A 194 18.87 8.64 33.21
C ASP A 194 18.86 9.60 32.03
N LYS A 195 17.96 10.59 32.10
CA LYS A 195 17.81 11.62 31.05
C LYS A 195 19.00 12.58 30.98
N THR A 196 19.83 12.61 32.01
CA THR A 196 20.98 13.52 32.12
C THR A 196 22.19 12.97 31.38
N SER A 197 22.50 11.68 31.59
CA SER A 197 23.56 10.96 30.89
C SER A 197 23.11 10.39 29.54
N GLY A 198 21.80 10.17 29.35
CA GLY A 198 21.27 9.52 28.16
C GLY A 198 21.44 7.99 28.16
N GLU A 199 21.69 7.41 29.34
CA GLU A 199 22.04 6.00 29.51
C GLU A 199 21.17 5.31 30.57
N TYR A 200 21.07 3.99 30.49
CA TYR A 200 20.50 3.17 31.56
C TYR A 200 21.50 3.02 32.70
N VAL A 201 21.04 3.27 33.92
CA VAL A 201 21.79 3.12 35.17
C VAL A 201 21.00 2.25 36.14
N ALA A 202 21.68 1.62 37.11
CA ALA A 202 21.01 0.89 38.18
C ALA A 202 20.01 1.80 38.91
N ALA A 203 18.82 1.28 39.21
CA ALA A 203 17.83 2.04 39.97
C ALA A 203 18.44 2.48 41.30
N LYS A 204 18.50 3.80 41.54
CA LYS A 204 18.85 4.33 42.86
C LYS A 204 17.81 3.82 43.84
N GLU A 205 18.22 3.08 44.86
CA GLU A 205 17.36 2.79 46.02
C GLU A 205 16.77 4.11 46.50
N LYS A 206 15.44 4.20 46.52
CA LYS A 206 14.76 5.31 47.20
C LYS A 206 15.12 5.16 48.68
N GLU A 207 16.03 5.99 49.19
CA GLU A 207 16.08 6.30 50.61
C GLU A 207 14.69 6.76 51.03
N ALA A 208 14.02 5.90 51.81
CA ALA A 208 12.77 6.22 52.45
C ALA A 208 13.05 7.32 53.49
N ALA A 209 12.49 8.51 53.24
CA ALA A 209 12.34 9.57 54.24
C ALA A 209 10.90 9.56 54.75
#